data_AF-A0A1J3D027-F1
#
_entry.id   AF-A0A1J3D027-F1
#
_cell.length_a   1.000
_cell.length_b   1.000
_cell.length_c   1.000
_cell.angle_alpha   90.00
_cell.angle_beta   90.00
_cell.angle_gamma   90.00
#
_symmetry.space_group_name_H-M   'P 1'
#
loop_
_entity.id
_entity.type
_entity.pdbx_description
1 polymer ?
#
loop_
_entity_poly.entity_id
_entity_poly.type
_entity_poly.pdbx_seq_one_letter_code
_entity_poly.pdbx_strand_id
1 'polypeptide(L)'
;PDELKEKSQLQKFLGCLNYVSDFLPNLRKTIQPLFQRLQKNPKPWTSQHTNLVKQIKQKVKTLPCLSIPNPEAELIVETDASEIGYGGILKQ
;
A
#
# COMPACT_ATOMS: atom_id res chain seq x y z
N PRO A 1 -14.38 -6.42 -0.52
CA PRO A 1 -14.53 -6.67 -1.98
C PRO A 1 -13.23 -7.10 -2.66
N ASP A 2 -13.24 -8.17 -3.45
CA ASP A 2 -12.07 -8.63 -4.25
C ASP A 2 -12.04 -8.06 -5.66
N GLU A 3 -13.19 -7.59 -6.16
CA GLU A 3 -13.31 -6.84 -7.40
C GLU A 3 -13.43 -5.35 -7.06
N LEU A 4 -12.53 -4.53 -7.62
CA LEU A 4 -12.48 -3.09 -7.40
C LEU A 4 -12.72 -2.38 -8.74
N LYS A 5 -13.95 -2.49 -9.24
CA LYS A 5 -14.34 -2.00 -10.58
C LYS A 5 -14.37 -0.48 -10.63
N GLU A 6 -14.77 0.16 -9.54
CA GLU A 6 -14.82 1.62 -9.43
C GLU A 6 -13.44 2.23 -9.23
N LYS A 7 -13.15 3.31 -9.97
CA LYS A 7 -11.86 4.02 -9.89
C LYS A 7 -11.57 4.50 -8.47
N SER A 8 -12.59 5.02 -7.77
CA SER A 8 -12.46 5.52 -6.40
C SER A 8 -12.11 4.41 -5.40
N GLN A 9 -12.71 3.22 -5.56
CA GLN A 9 -12.40 2.05 -4.73
C GLN A 9 -10.97 1.56 -4.97
N LEU A 10 -10.54 1.54 -6.23
CA LEU A 10 -9.19 1.15 -6.61
C LEU A 10 -8.14 2.12 -6.06
N GLN A 11 -8.40 3.43 -6.14
CA GLN A 11 -7.53 4.46 -5.56
C GLN A 11 -7.40 4.32 -4.05
N LYS A 12 -8.51 4.11 -3.33
CA LYS A 12 -8.47 3.88 -1.88
C LYS A 12 -7.64 2.65 -1.52
N PHE A 13 -7.86 1.54 -2.24
CA PHE A 13 -7.10 0.32 -2.03
C PHE A 13 -5.59 0.52 -2.25
N LEU A 14 -5.21 1.13 -3.37
CA LEU A 14 -3.80 1.43 -3.67
C LEU A 14 -3.19 2.42 -2.67
N GLY A 15 -3.97 3.38 -2.17
CA GLY A 15 -3.56 4.29 -1.11
C GLY A 15 -3.22 3.56 0.19
N CYS A 16 -4.06 2.60 0.61
CA CYS A 16 -3.77 1.76 1.77
C CYS A 16 -2.48 0.94 1.60
N LEU A 17 -2.19 0.48 0.38
CA LEU A 17 -0.98 -0.30 0.11
C LEU A 17 0.33 0.48 0.25
N ASN A 18 0.29 1.81 0.13
CA ASN A 18 1.48 2.62 0.37
C ASN A 18 1.97 2.53 1.82
N TYR A 19 1.07 2.47 2.80
CA TYR A 19 1.41 2.34 4.22
C TYR A 19 2.16 1.04 4.56
N VAL A 20 1.92 -0.02 3.79
CA VAL A 20 2.54 -1.33 4.00
C VAL A 20 3.60 -1.65 2.94
N SER A 21 3.95 -0.67 2.10
CA SER A 21 4.83 -0.90 0.95
C SER A 21 6.26 -1.27 1.36
N ASP A 22 6.73 -0.75 2.49
CA ASP A 22 8.05 -1.07 3.06
C ASP A 22 8.16 -2.53 3.52
N PHE A 23 7.03 -3.14 3.90
CA PHE A 23 6.98 -4.53 4.36
C PHE A 23 6.73 -5.55 3.24
N LEU A 24 6.40 -5.08 2.03
CA LEU A 24 6.04 -5.93 0.90
C LEU A 24 7.05 -5.74 -0.25
N PRO A 25 8.12 -6.57 -0.31
CA PRO A 25 9.10 -6.46 -1.37
C PRO A 25 8.44 -6.69 -2.74
N ASN A 26 8.86 -5.91 -3.73
CA ASN A 26 8.31 -5.92 -5.10
C ASN A 26 6.81 -5.61 -5.21
N LEU A 27 6.20 -4.94 -4.20
CA LEU A 27 4.80 -4.55 -4.26
C LEU A 27 4.49 -3.70 -5.49
N ARG A 28 5.34 -2.70 -5.81
CA ARG A 28 5.17 -1.82 -6.99
C ARG A 28 5.02 -2.60 -8.31
N LYS A 29 5.87 -3.62 -8.52
CA LYS A 29 5.79 -4.49 -9.72
C LYS A 29 4.48 -5.28 -9.73
N THR A 30 4.05 -5.76 -8.56
CA THR A 30 2.82 -6.55 -8.40
C THR A 30 1.56 -5.71 -8.66
N ILE A 31 1.54 -4.45 -8.24
CA ILE A 31 0.38 -3.54 -8.39
C ILE A 31 0.41 -2.73 -9.69
N GLN A 32 1.45 -2.85 -10.52
CA GLN A 32 1.55 -2.20 -11.83
C GLN A 32 0.27 -2.38 -12.69
N PRO A 33 -0.33 -3.59 -12.80
CA PRO A 33 -1.55 -3.78 -13.60
C PRO A 33 -2.75 -3.03 -13.02
N LEU A 34 -2.80 -2.86 -11.69
CA LEU A 34 -3.82 -2.08 -11.01
C LEU A 34 -3.63 -0.57 -11.24
N PHE A 35 -2.39 -0.08 -11.32
CA PHE A 35 -2.12 1.32 -11.68
C PHE A 35 -2.50 1.65 -13.13
N GLN A 36 -2.32 0.72 -14.07
CA GLN A 36 -2.75 0.90 -15.47
C GLN A 36 -4.26 1.17 -15.57
N ARG A 37 -5.06 0.66 -14.62
CA ARG A 37 -6.50 0.90 -14.53
C ARG A 37 -6.89 2.28 -14.03
N LEU A 38 -5.95 3.12 -13.58
CA LEU A 38 -6.22 4.51 -13.19
C LEU A 38 -6.07 5.52 -14.34
N GLN A 39 -5.55 5.07 -15.49
CA GLN A 39 -5.33 5.91 -16.67
C GLN A 39 -6.65 6.30 -17.36
N LYS A 40 -6.60 7.29 -18.28
CA LYS A 40 -7.79 7.84 -18.97
C LYS A 40 -8.62 6.78 -19.71
N ASN A 41 -7.99 5.70 -20.20
CA ASN A 41 -8.65 4.57 -20.88
C ASN A 41 -8.22 3.23 -20.26
N PRO A 42 -8.84 2.81 -19.16
CA PRO A 42 -8.38 1.63 -18.43
C PRO A 42 -8.80 0.33 -19.13
N LYS A 43 -7.90 -0.65 -19.15
CA LYS A 43 -8.24 -2.02 -19.59
C LYS A 43 -9.37 -2.59 -18.73
N PRO A 44 -10.28 -3.41 -19.30
CA PRO A 44 -11.40 -4.01 -18.57
C PRO A 44 -10.94 -4.81 -17.35
N TRP A 45 -11.81 -4.97 -16.36
CA TRP A 45 -11.47 -5.73 -15.16
C TRP A 45 -11.47 -7.21 -15.55
N THR A 46 -10.45 -7.95 -15.14
CA THR A 46 -10.25 -9.35 -15.52
C THR A 46 -10.04 -10.18 -14.26
N SER A 47 -10.13 -11.50 -14.40
CA SER A 47 -9.81 -12.45 -13.33
C SER A 47 -8.40 -12.26 -12.77
N GLN A 48 -7.45 -11.81 -13.60
CA GLN A 48 -6.09 -11.50 -13.17
C GLN A 48 -6.06 -10.37 -12.13
N HIS A 49 -6.86 -9.30 -12.30
CA HIS A 49 -6.94 -8.22 -11.33
C HIS A 49 -7.50 -8.71 -9.99
N THR A 50 -8.55 -9.52 -10.02
CA THR A 50 -9.14 -10.13 -8.80
C THR A 50 -8.12 -11.01 -8.08
N ASN A 51 -7.38 -11.83 -8.82
CA ASN A 51 -6.33 -12.68 -8.24
C ASN A 51 -5.20 -11.85 -7.61
N LEU A 52 -4.78 -10.75 -8.25
CA LEU A 52 -3.80 -9.83 -7.68
C LEU A 52 -4.29 -9.22 -6.36
N VAL A 53 -5.53 -8.71 -6.33
CA VAL A 53 -6.12 -8.15 -5.10
C VAL A 53 -6.16 -9.18 -3.98
N LYS A 54 -6.55 -10.43 -4.28
CA LYS A 54 -6.55 -11.53 -3.30
C LYS A 54 -5.14 -11.85 -2.78
N GLN A 55 -4.17 -12.00 -3.67
CA GLN A 55 -2.77 -12.28 -3.30
C GLN A 55 -2.20 -11.17 -2.42
N ILE A 56 -2.43 -9.91 -2.76
CA ILE A 56 -1.96 -8.77 -1.96
C ILE A 56 -2.60 -8.80 -0.57
N LYS A 57 -3.91 -9.01 -0.48
CA LYS A 57 -4.60 -9.13 0.82
C LYS A 57 -4.04 -10.27 1.67
N GLN A 58 -3.74 -11.41 1.06
CA GLN A 58 -3.11 -12.53 1.76
C GLN A 58 -1.72 -12.14 2.28
N LYS A 59 -0.88 -11.51 1.45
CA LYS A 59 0.43 -11.03 1.88
C LYS A 59 0.35 -10.00 3.01
N VAL A 60 -0.61 -9.08 2.95
CA VAL A 60 -0.85 -8.09 4.01
C VAL A 60 -1.27 -8.77 5.30
N LYS A 61 -2.08 -9.83 5.25
CA LYS A 61 -2.47 -10.60 6.45
C LYS A 61 -1.31 -11.37 7.09
N THR A 62 -0.28 -11.72 6.32
CA THR A 62 0.91 -12.41 6.82
C THR A 62 2.00 -11.45 7.30
N LEU A 63 1.81 -10.14 7.15
CA LEU A 63 2.75 -9.17 7.69
C LEU A 63 2.80 -9.32 9.21
N PRO A 64 4.01 -9.28 9.82
CA PRO A 64 4.10 -9.24 11.26
C PRO A 64 3.29 -8.03 11.75
N CYS A 65 2.46 -8.22 12.78
CA CYS A 65 1.85 -7.08 13.47
C CYS A 65 2.97 -6.12 13.88
N LEU A 66 2.72 -4.81 13.76
CA LEU A 66 3.52 -3.76 14.40
C LEU A 66 3.89 -4.25 15.79
N SER A 67 5.16 -4.61 15.98
CA SER A 67 5.65 -5.09 17.26
C SER A 67 5.50 -3.97 18.27
N ILE A 68 5.18 -4.31 19.51
CA ILE A 68 5.28 -3.37 20.62
C ILE A 68 6.67 -2.75 20.55
N PRO A 69 6.77 -1.40 20.57
CA PRO A 69 8.05 -0.71 20.59
C PRO A 69 8.99 -1.34 21.60
N ASN A 70 10.13 -1.87 21.16
CA ASN A 70 11.13 -2.37 22.10
C ASN A 70 11.67 -1.16 22.89
N PRO A 71 11.51 -1.08 24.21
CA PRO A 71 11.98 0.07 25.00
C PRO A 71 13.50 0.26 24.94
N GLU A 72 14.23 -0.79 24.58
CA GLU A 72 15.69 -0.78 24.44
C GLU A 72 16.15 -0.50 23.00
N ALA A 73 15.25 -0.47 22.02
CA ALA A 73 15.60 -0.13 20.64
C ALA A 73 15.73 1.39 20.47
N GLU A 74 16.67 1.82 19.63
CA GLU A 74 16.79 3.23 19.27
C GLU A 74 15.59 3.66 18.42
N LEU A 75 14.85 4.64 18.93
CA LEU A 75 13.74 5.26 18.21
C LEU A 75 14.26 6.34 17.28
N ILE A 76 13.97 6.22 15.98
CA ILE A 76 14.35 7.21 14.96
C ILE A 76 13.10 7.98 14.55
N VAL A 77 13.12 9.30 14.75
CA VAL A 77 12.09 10.22 14.28
C VAL A 77 12.58 10.90 13.01
N GLU A 78 11.96 10.58 11.88
CA GLU A 78 12.18 11.30 10.63
C GLU A 78 11.04 12.30 10.44
N THR A 79 11.37 13.59 10.36
CA THR A 79 10.40 14.66 10.13
C THR A 79 10.78 15.42 8.88
N ASP A 80 9.77 15.81 8.10
CA ASP A 80 9.90 16.72 6.97
C ASP A 80 8.88 17.85 7.12
N ALA A 81 9.27 19.06 6.75
CA ALA A 81 8.41 20.24 6.85
C ALA A 81 8.60 21.16 5.64
N SER A 82 7.49 21.74 5.18
CA SER A 82 7.41 22.72 4.11
C SER A 82 6.53 23.89 4.55
N GLU A 83 6.53 25.01 3.79
CA GLU A 83 5.62 26.14 4.05
C GLU A 83 4.13 25.73 4.08
N ILE A 84 3.77 24.63 3.43
CA ILE A 84 2.37 24.19 3.24
C ILE A 84 1.96 23.13 4.28
N GLY A 85 2.91 22.49 4.97
CA GLY A 85 2.61 21.46 5.94
C GLY A 85 3.82 20.67 6.42
N TYR A 86 3.58 19.79 7.40
CA TYR A 86 4.58 18.97 8.08
C TYR A 86 4.19 17.49 8.06
N GLY A 87 5.20 16.62 8.11
CA GLY A 87 5.04 15.18 8.19
C GLY A 87 6.12 14.57 9.07
N GLY A 88 5.82 13.43 9.70
CA GLY A 88 6.79 12.70 10.51
C GLY A 88 6.49 11.21 10.55
N ILE A 89 7.54 10.40 10.66
CA ILE A 89 7.47 8.96 10.85
C ILE A 89 8.37 8.56 12.02
N LEU A 90 7.84 7.71 12.90
CA LEU A 90 8.59 7.09 14.00
C LEU A 90 8.97 5.67 13.58
N LYS A 91 10.27 5.36 13.66
CA LYS A 91 10.84 4.04 13.39
C LYS A 91 11.51 3.52 14.67
N GLN A 92 11.62 2.20 14.77
CA GLN A 92 12.27 1.44 15.85
C GLN A 92 13.14 0.34 15.24
#